data_AF-V4VME6-F1
#
_entry.id   AF-V4VME6-F1
#
_cell.length_a   1.000
_cell.length_b   1.000
_cell.length_c   1.000
_cell.angle_alpha   90.00
_cell.angle_beta   90.00
_cell.angle_gamma   90.00
#
_symmetry.space_group_name_H-M   'P 1'
#
loop_
_entity.id
_entity.type
_entity.pdbx_description
1 polymer ?
#
loop_
_entity_poly.entity_id
_entity_poly.type
_entity_poly.pdbx_seq_one_letter_code
_entity_poly.pdbx_strand_id
1 'polypeptide(L)'
;YKYQPSDEQAVQFYLFNKISEIPSPVLDYFVRNENLYGSKDPWRIWMQFGGPNLEDGEDFYFFARLKKKSANGSRIDRRVCSGTWQGEDASEVVVSRKSREKIDSKKRFRYEKGESLHDGCWIIYEYARNPSLKNGEPTAAGMENSGKKRKLDENSFDATNSNVLLQSLEENHQQSQTQQDPHHLELSDHHQNMQDSP
;
A
#
# COMPACT_ATOMS: atom_id res chain seq x y z
N TYR A 1 11.41 -0.52 -19.75
CA TYR A 1 11.98 -0.63 -18.39
C TYR A 1 10.83 -0.33 -17.46
N LYS A 2 10.39 -1.30 -16.66
CA LYS A 2 9.28 -1.14 -15.72
C LYS A 2 9.81 -0.52 -14.46
N TYR A 3 9.12 0.51 -13.97
CA TYR A 3 9.55 1.18 -12.77
C TYR A 3 8.95 0.47 -11.54
N GLN A 4 9.76 -0.38 -10.91
CA GLN A 4 9.37 -1.13 -9.71
C GLN A 4 10.50 -1.05 -8.67
N PRO A 5 10.54 0.01 -7.84
CA PRO A 5 11.53 0.13 -6.77
C PRO A 5 11.39 -1.04 -5.78
N SER A 6 12.53 -1.56 -5.35
CA SER A 6 12.58 -2.46 -4.19
C SER A 6 12.16 -1.74 -2.90
N ASP A 7 11.76 -2.50 -1.87
CA ASP A 7 11.43 -1.95 -0.55
C ASP A 7 12.54 -1.07 0.04
N GLU A 8 13.81 -1.43 -0.19
CA GLU A 8 14.95 -0.61 0.23
C GLU A 8 15.00 0.72 -0.54
N GLN A 9 14.76 0.72 -1.86
CA GLN A 9 14.70 1.95 -2.65
C GLN A 9 13.51 2.82 -2.26
N ALA A 10 12.32 2.22 -2.09
CA ALA A 10 11.10 2.86 -1.60
C ALA A 10 11.39 3.71 -0.34
N VAL A 11 12.13 3.13 0.60
CA VAL A 11 12.47 3.81 1.85
C VAL A 11 13.68 4.76 1.71
N GLN A 12 14.83 4.25 1.28
CA GLN A 12 16.11 4.99 1.34
C GLN A 12 16.19 6.11 0.31
N PHE A 13 15.48 5.98 -0.80
CA PHE A 13 15.46 7.00 -1.83
C PHE A 13 14.19 7.85 -1.76
N TYR A 14 13.00 7.24 -1.86
CA TYR A 14 11.77 8.04 -1.96
C TYR A 14 11.38 8.68 -0.64
N LEU A 15 11.13 7.84 0.37
CA LEU A 15 10.65 8.31 1.66
C LEU A 15 11.69 9.20 2.36
N PHE A 16 12.96 8.78 2.36
CA PHE A 16 14.05 9.54 2.97
C PHE A 16 14.22 10.92 2.34
N ASN A 17 14.35 11.01 1.01
CA ASN A 17 14.54 12.30 0.34
C ASN A 17 13.32 13.21 0.53
N LYS A 18 12.10 12.65 0.54
CA LYS A 18 10.88 13.43 0.81
C LYS A 18 10.88 14.02 2.22
N ILE A 19 11.23 13.23 3.23
CA ILE A 19 11.31 13.67 4.64
C ILE A 19 12.44 14.68 4.84
N SER A 20 13.57 14.47 4.17
CA SER A 20 14.72 15.38 4.24
C SER A 20 14.57 16.61 3.35
N GLU A 21 13.41 16.77 2.67
CA GLU A 21 13.13 17.85 1.72
C GLU A 21 14.22 18.03 0.66
N ILE A 22 14.88 16.93 0.29
CA ILE A 22 15.93 16.92 -0.73
C ILE A 22 15.24 16.97 -2.10
N PRO A 23 15.45 18.03 -2.90
CA PRO A 23 14.86 18.12 -4.23
C PRO A 23 15.35 16.96 -5.09
N SER A 24 14.42 16.28 -5.77
CA SER A 24 14.76 15.17 -6.66
C SER A 24 13.76 15.09 -7.80
N PRO A 25 14.16 15.47 -9.03
CA PRO A 25 13.31 15.40 -10.21
C PRO A 25 12.77 13.98 -10.47
N VAL A 26 13.52 12.96 -10.05
CA VAL A 26 13.11 11.55 -10.15
C VAL A 26 11.90 11.28 -9.24
N LEU A 27 11.88 11.83 -8.01
CA LEU A 27 10.73 11.68 -7.11
C LEU A 27 9.50 12.36 -7.68
N ASP A 28 9.65 13.58 -8.20
CA ASP A 28 8.53 14.35 -8.73
C ASP A 28 7.93 13.72 -9.98
N TYR A 29 8.73 12.93 -10.72
CA TYR A 29 8.27 12.16 -11.86
C TYR A 29 7.51 10.89 -11.46
N PHE A 30 8.08 10.10 -10.53
CA PHE A 30 7.54 8.77 -10.19
C PHE A 30 6.52 8.77 -9.05
N VAL A 31 6.56 9.76 -8.16
CA VAL A 31 5.67 9.84 -6.99
C VAL A 31 4.67 10.96 -7.18
N ARG A 32 3.39 10.62 -7.07
CA ARG A 32 2.28 11.56 -7.25
C ARG A 32 1.85 12.16 -5.91
N ASN A 33 1.31 13.36 -5.97
CA ASN A 33 0.68 14.00 -4.81
C ASN A 33 -0.84 13.74 -4.86
N GLU A 34 -1.27 12.63 -4.27
CA GLU A 34 -2.70 12.30 -4.06
C GLU A 34 -2.85 11.63 -2.70
N ASN A 35 -3.97 11.88 -2.02
CA ASN A 35 -4.22 11.31 -0.69
C ASN A 35 -5.07 10.04 -0.80
N LEU A 36 -4.45 8.87 -0.61
CA LEU A 36 -5.17 7.58 -0.64
C LEU A 36 -6.12 7.37 0.56
N TYR A 37 -6.06 8.20 1.60
CA TYR A 37 -7.06 8.23 2.69
C TYR A 37 -8.07 9.37 2.55
N GLY A 38 -8.13 9.98 1.38
CA GLY A 38 -8.94 11.15 1.11
C GLY A 38 -10.39 10.83 0.81
N SER A 39 -10.96 11.68 -0.03
CA SER A 39 -12.37 11.62 -0.46
C SER A 39 -12.58 10.82 -1.75
N LYS A 40 -11.52 10.21 -2.31
CA LYS A 40 -11.59 9.41 -3.53
C LYS A 40 -11.44 7.93 -3.21
N ASP A 41 -12.27 7.12 -3.85
CA ASP A 41 -12.12 5.67 -3.81
C ASP A 41 -10.91 5.19 -4.65
N PRO A 42 -10.32 4.01 -4.33
CA PRO A 42 -9.07 3.56 -4.95
C PRO A 42 -9.14 3.41 -6.47
N TRP A 43 -10.24 2.85 -7.02
CA TRP A 43 -10.42 2.69 -8.47
C TRP A 43 -10.47 4.02 -9.21
N ARG A 44 -11.00 5.07 -8.57
CA ARG A 44 -11.02 6.42 -9.17
C ARG A 44 -9.62 6.99 -9.27
N ILE A 45 -8.80 6.76 -8.24
CA ILE A 45 -7.38 7.16 -8.22
C ILE A 45 -6.63 6.37 -9.29
N TRP A 46 -6.80 5.05 -9.33
CA TRP A 46 -6.20 4.18 -10.34
C TRP A 46 -6.49 4.64 -11.77
N MET A 47 -7.77 4.84 -12.11
CA MET A 47 -8.17 5.33 -13.43
C MET A 47 -7.60 6.71 -13.75
N GLN A 48 -7.49 7.59 -12.76
CA GLN A 48 -6.98 8.95 -12.95
C GLN A 48 -5.51 8.98 -13.37
N PHE A 49 -4.68 8.05 -12.87
CA PHE A 49 -3.23 8.10 -13.07
C PHE A 49 -2.70 7.20 -14.19
N GLY A 50 -3.58 6.48 -14.90
CA GLY A 50 -3.21 5.67 -16.06
C GLY A 50 -3.97 4.35 -16.14
N GLY A 51 -4.44 3.85 -14.99
CA GLY A 51 -5.23 2.64 -14.83
C GLY A 51 -4.82 1.49 -15.75
N PRO A 52 -5.66 1.09 -16.71
CA PRO A 52 -5.43 -0.07 -17.60
C PRO A 52 -4.30 0.14 -18.62
N ASN A 53 -3.73 1.35 -18.74
CA ASN A 53 -2.60 1.61 -19.62
C ASN A 53 -1.24 1.34 -18.95
N LEU A 54 -1.24 0.90 -17.68
CA LEU A 54 -0.02 0.48 -17.02
C LEU A 54 0.43 -0.86 -17.57
N GLU A 55 1.74 -1.03 -17.72
CA GLU A 55 2.27 -2.36 -18.01
C GLU A 55 2.07 -3.27 -16.79
N ASP A 56 1.85 -4.57 -17.02
CA ASP A 56 1.66 -5.54 -15.92
C ASP A 56 2.77 -5.42 -14.87
N GLY A 57 2.40 -5.23 -13.61
CA GLY A 57 3.32 -5.09 -12.48
C GLY A 57 3.90 -3.69 -12.27
N GLU A 58 3.40 -2.66 -12.97
CA GLU A 58 3.62 -1.28 -12.60
C GLU A 58 2.58 -0.80 -11.58
N ASP A 59 3.03 -0.02 -10.60
CA ASP A 59 2.20 0.53 -9.54
C ASP A 59 2.28 2.06 -9.50
N PHE A 60 1.30 2.67 -8.82
CA PHE A 60 1.37 4.09 -8.50
C PHE A 60 1.94 4.34 -7.12
N TYR A 61 2.89 5.28 -7.05
CA TYR A 61 3.51 5.71 -5.81
C TYR A 61 2.94 7.06 -5.37
N PHE A 62 2.55 7.16 -4.11
CA PHE A 62 2.00 8.39 -3.53
C PHE A 62 2.66 8.75 -2.22
N PHE A 63 2.86 10.04 -1.98
CA PHE A 63 3.11 10.53 -0.64
C PHE A 63 1.79 10.90 0.04
N ALA A 64 1.52 10.27 1.18
CA ALA A 64 0.34 10.59 1.99
C ALA A 64 0.77 11.07 3.37
N ARG A 65 -0.04 11.99 3.94
CA ARG A 65 0.06 12.38 5.34
C ARG A 65 -0.94 11.57 6.16
N LEU A 66 -0.47 10.88 7.19
CA LEU A 66 -1.32 10.13 8.10
C LEU A 66 -2.19 11.06 8.94
N LYS A 67 -3.46 10.70 9.06
CA LYS A 67 -4.41 11.34 9.96
C LYS A 67 -4.63 10.47 11.18
N LYS A 68 -4.38 11.00 12.37
CA LYS A 68 -4.72 10.32 13.63
C LYS A 68 -6.23 10.34 13.86
N LYS A 69 -6.78 9.26 14.44
CA LYS A 69 -8.19 9.19 14.86
C LYS A 69 -8.54 10.15 15.99
N SER A 70 -7.54 10.53 16.78
CA SER A 70 -7.67 11.47 17.91
C SER A 70 -6.35 12.20 18.12
N ALA A 71 -6.39 13.42 18.69
CA ALA A 71 -5.20 14.26 18.86
C ALA A 71 -4.05 13.54 19.60
N ASN A 72 -4.37 12.80 20.66
CA ASN A 72 -3.39 12.13 21.52
C ASN A 72 -3.21 10.63 21.21
N GLY A 73 -3.94 10.10 20.22
CA GLY A 73 -3.91 8.68 19.89
C GLY A 73 -2.81 8.32 18.88
N SER A 74 -2.31 7.09 18.95
CA SER A 74 -1.41 6.53 17.93
C SER A 74 -2.15 5.89 16.75
N ARG A 75 -3.46 5.64 16.88
CA ARG A 75 -4.26 5.00 15.82
C ARG A 75 -4.52 5.97 14.68
N ILE A 76 -4.24 5.51 13.46
CA ILE A 76 -4.49 6.23 12.21
C ILE A 76 -5.91 5.96 11.70
N ASP A 77 -6.58 6.99 11.18
CA ASP A 77 -7.85 6.85 10.48
C ASP A 77 -7.58 6.42 9.04
N ARG A 78 -8.06 5.22 8.72
CA ARG A 78 -7.87 4.57 7.42
C ARG A 78 -9.20 4.40 6.66
N ARG A 79 -10.25 5.10 7.10
CA ARG A 79 -11.52 5.19 6.36
C ARG A 79 -11.32 6.12 5.17
N VAL A 80 -11.89 5.74 4.03
CA VAL A 80 -11.67 6.43 2.75
C VAL A 80 -12.96 6.44 1.98
N CYS A 81 -13.46 7.63 1.68
CA CYS A 81 -14.70 7.84 0.93
C CYS A 81 -15.81 6.85 1.35
N SER A 82 -16.01 5.79 0.56
CA SER A 82 -17.07 4.79 0.76
C SER A 82 -16.63 3.48 1.42
N GLY A 83 -15.36 3.32 1.78
CA GLY A 83 -14.81 2.10 2.37
C GLY A 83 -13.71 2.35 3.41
N THR A 84 -12.87 1.35 3.64
CA THR A 84 -11.78 1.40 4.62
C THR A 84 -10.61 0.52 4.21
N TRP A 85 -9.39 0.97 4.50
CA TRP A 85 -8.21 0.11 4.39
C TRP A 85 -8.04 -0.73 5.66
N GLN A 86 -8.06 -2.05 5.52
CA GLN A 86 -7.81 -3.03 6.59
C GLN A 86 -6.41 -3.60 6.45
N GLY A 87 -5.67 -3.67 7.57
CA GLY A 87 -4.34 -4.25 7.56
C GLY A 87 -4.43 -5.78 7.55
N GLU A 88 -3.78 -6.41 6.58
CA GLU A 88 -3.82 -7.88 6.45
C GLU A 88 -2.78 -8.54 7.37
N ASP A 89 -1.56 -8.00 7.37
CA ASP A 89 -0.40 -8.63 7.99
C ASP A 89 0.21 -7.81 9.14
N ALA A 90 1.11 -8.48 9.88
CA ALA A 90 2.06 -7.80 10.75
C ALA A 90 2.96 -6.87 9.92
N SER A 91 3.48 -5.82 10.56
CA SER A 91 4.41 -4.93 9.86
C SER A 91 5.72 -5.68 9.58
N GLU A 92 6.17 -5.62 8.33
CA GLU A 92 7.44 -6.15 7.88
C GLU A 92 8.55 -5.13 8.13
N VAL A 93 9.75 -5.61 8.45
CA VAL A 93 10.94 -4.77 8.62
C VAL A 93 11.70 -4.70 7.31
N VAL A 94 11.93 -3.49 6.82
CA VAL A 94 12.81 -3.24 5.68
C VAL A 94 14.25 -3.20 6.20
N VAL A 95 15.11 -4.03 5.60
CA VAL A 95 16.53 -4.15 5.96
C VAL A 95 17.40 -3.65 4.81
N SER A 96 18.43 -2.86 5.11
CA SER A 96 19.37 -2.45 4.08
C SER A 96 20.18 -3.65 3.58
N ARG A 97 20.28 -3.82 2.26
CA ARG A 97 21.12 -4.88 1.67
C ARG A 97 22.60 -4.66 1.97
N LYS A 98 23.03 -3.39 2.04
CA LYS A 98 24.43 -3.02 2.26
C LYS A 98 24.86 -3.14 3.72
N SER A 99 24.15 -2.49 4.64
CA SER A 99 24.54 -2.49 6.07
C SER A 99 23.95 -3.64 6.88
N ARG A 100 22.95 -4.36 6.34
CA ARG A 100 22.14 -5.36 7.06
C ARG A 100 21.37 -4.80 8.26
N GLU A 101 21.30 -3.49 8.40
CA GLU A 101 20.57 -2.83 9.47
C GLU A 101 19.08 -2.72 9.13
N LYS A 102 18.24 -2.77 10.17
CA LYS A 102 16.82 -2.47 10.06
C LYS A 102 16.67 -0.98 9.82
N ILE A 103 16.15 -0.62 8.66
CA ILE A 103 16.08 0.79 8.27
C ILE A 103 14.72 1.39 8.51
N ASP A 104 13.63 0.66 8.21
CA ASP A 104 12.23 1.11 8.30
C ASP A 104 11.25 -0.06 8.22
N SER A 105 9.96 0.22 7.98
CA SER A 105 8.90 -0.79 7.96
C SER A 105 7.94 -0.65 6.78
N LYS A 106 7.38 -1.78 6.35
CA LYS A 106 6.35 -1.92 5.31
C LYS A 106 5.13 -2.62 5.90
N LYS A 107 3.93 -2.21 5.51
CA LYS A 107 2.70 -2.90 5.90
C LYS A 107 1.68 -2.92 4.77
N ARG A 108 1.08 -4.08 4.54
CA ARG A 108 0.06 -4.32 3.52
C ARG A 108 -1.34 -4.04 4.06
N PHE A 109 -2.16 -3.38 3.26
CA PHE A 109 -3.57 -3.16 3.53
C PHE A 109 -4.42 -3.48 2.32
N ARG A 110 -5.62 -3.99 2.57
CA ARG A 110 -6.65 -4.28 1.58
C ARG A 110 -7.82 -3.32 1.75
N TYR A 111 -8.38 -2.85 0.64
CA TYR A 111 -9.59 -2.02 0.66
C TYR A 111 -10.82 -2.90 0.87
N GLU A 112 -11.65 -2.52 1.84
CA GLU A 112 -12.92 -3.16 2.14
C GLU A 112 -14.05 -2.15 1.97
N LYS A 113 -15.07 -2.56 1.21
CA LYS A 113 -16.33 -1.88 0.96
C LYS A 113 -17.36 -2.97 0.66
N GLY A 114 -17.90 -3.55 1.72
CA GLY A 114 -18.70 -4.78 1.69
C GLY A 114 -19.69 -4.87 0.53
N GLU A 115 -19.73 -6.06 -0.07
CA GLU A 115 -20.60 -6.44 -1.20
C GLU A 115 -20.46 -5.56 -2.46
N SER A 116 -19.41 -4.73 -2.56
CA SER A 116 -19.10 -4.01 -3.79
C SER A 116 -18.18 -4.81 -4.71
N LEU A 117 -18.24 -4.55 -6.02
CA LEU A 117 -17.31 -5.11 -7.01
C LEU A 117 -15.84 -4.68 -6.80
N HIS A 118 -15.58 -3.77 -5.86
CA HIS A 118 -14.25 -3.28 -5.52
C HIS A 118 -13.78 -3.78 -4.14
N ASP A 119 -14.60 -4.60 -3.48
CA ASP A 119 -14.30 -5.18 -2.17
C ASP A 119 -13.15 -6.18 -2.30
N GLY A 120 -12.04 -5.89 -1.63
CA GLY A 120 -10.83 -6.69 -1.71
C GLY A 120 -10.01 -6.57 -3.00
N CYS A 121 -10.43 -5.72 -3.95
CA CYS A 121 -9.75 -5.52 -5.24
C CYS A 121 -8.52 -4.61 -5.18
N TRP A 122 -8.32 -3.87 -4.09
CA TRP A 122 -7.29 -2.84 -4.04
C TRP A 122 -6.37 -3.08 -2.87
N ILE A 123 -5.07 -2.97 -3.12
CA ILE A 123 -4.04 -3.14 -2.11
C ILE A 123 -3.21 -1.86 -2.03
N ILE A 124 -2.82 -1.51 -0.81
CA ILE A 124 -1.75 -0.54 -0.58
C ILE A 124 -0.62 -1.13 0.25
N TYR A 125 0.61 -0.73 -0.08
CA TYR A 125 1.77 -0.92 0.79
C TYR A 125 2.15 0.39 1.43
N GLU A 126 1.99 0.50 2.75
CA GLU A 126 2.44 1.64 3.54
C GLU A 126 3.91 1.46 3.96
N TYR A 127 4.80 2.35 3.52
CA TYR A 127 6.18 2.42 4.00
C TYR A 127 6.32 3.56 5.01
N ALA A 128 6.77 3.23 6.22
CA ALA A 128 6.83 4.15 7.34
C ALA A 128 8.22 4.25 7.95
N ARG A 129 8.60 5.49 8.31
CA ARG A 129 9.82 5.75 9.07
C ARG A 129 9.67 5.21 10.50
N ASN A 130 10.52 4.30 10.92
CA ASN A 130 10.50 3.73 12.26
C ASN A 130 11.83 3.97 12.99
N PRO A 131 11.94 5.06 13.77
CA PRO A 131 13.16 5.40 14.52
C PRO A 131 13.59 4.32 15.50
N SER A 132 12.63 3.53 16.03
CA SER A 132 12.93 2.48 17.02
C SER A 132 13.70 1.29 16.45
N LEU A 133 13.73 1.14 15.11
CA LEU A 133 14.46 0.05 14.45
C LEU A 133 15.96 0.33 14.30
N LYS A 134 16.38 1.60 14.43
CA LYS A 134 17.75 2.03 14.17
C LYS A 134 18.73 1.80 15.32
N ASN A 135 18.21 1.41 16.49
CA ASN A 135 19.03 1.17 17.66
C ASN A 135 19.08 -0.33 17.94
N GLY A 136 20.27 -0.92 17.77
CA GLY A 136 20.57 -2.30 18.14
C GLY A 136 20.64 -2.50 19.66
N GLU A 137 19.58 -2.20 20.40
CA GLU A 137 19.46 -2.71 21.76
C GLU A 137 18.82 -4.11 21.73
N PRO A 138 19.48 -5.14 22.30
CA PRO A 138 18.90 -6.46 22.42
C PRO A 138 17.81 -6.42 23.48
N THR A 139 16.54 -6.32 23.08
CA THR A 139 15.43 -6.53 24.01
C THR A 139 15.20 -8.03 24.18
N ALA A 140 15.77 -8.55 25.26
CA ALA A 140 15.42 -9.84 25.81
C ALA A 140 13.90 -9.90 26.10
N ALA A 141 13.34 -11.09 25.88
CA ALA A 141 11.93 -11.41 26.04
C ALA A 141 11.37 -11.03 27.42
N GLY A 142 10.10 -10.57 27.41
CA GLY A 142 9.14 -10.73 28.49
C GLY A 142 9.37 -9.90 29.75
N MET A 143 8.59 -8.82 29.94
CA MET A 143 8.10 -8.46 31.26
C MET A 143 6.87 -7.56 31.17
N GLU A 144 5.91 -7.91 32.01
CA GLU A 144 4.53 -7.47 32.09
C GLU A 144 4.38 -6.03 32.60
N ASN A 145 3.15 -5.53 32.47
CA ASN A 145 2.67 -4.24 32.94
C ASN A 145 3.21 -3.83 34.33
N SER A 146 3.87 -2.67 34.41
CA SER A 146 3.77 -1.80 35.58
C SER A 146 4.02 -0.34 35.19
N GLY A 147 3.03 0.51 35.48
CA GLY A 147 3.06 1.92 35.14
C GLY A 147 4.17 2.67 35.87
N LYS A 148 5.13 3.21 35.11
CA LYS A 148 5.93 4.36 35.53
C LYS A 148 6.10 5.30 34.35
N LYS A 149 5.41 6.45 34.42
CA LYS A 149 5.61 7.62 33.55
C LYS A 149 7.08 8.04 33.64
N ARG A 150 7.86 7.74 32.61
CA ARG A 150 9.11 8.45 32.35
C ARG A 150 8.77 9.66 31.51
N LYS A 151 9.02 10.86 32.06
CA LYS A 151 8.98 12.13 31.32
C LYS A 151 10.10 12.04 30.27
N LEU A 152 9.73 11.78 29.02
CA LEU A 152 10.64 11.97 27.91
C LEU A 152 10.64 13.46 27.57
N ASP A 153 11.84 14.01 27.61
CA ASP A 153 12.28 15.25 27.01
C ASP A 153 11.47 15.61 25.75
N GLU A 154 10.89 16.81 25.77
CA GLU A 154 9.99 17.39 24.78
C GLU A 154 10.75 18.19 23.71
N ASN A 155 12.05 17.94 23.50
CA ASN A 155 12.82 18.53 22.41
C ASN A 155 12.93 17.60 21.19
N SER A 156 12.06 17.90 20.24
CA SER A 156 12.35 17.89 18.80
C SER A 156 12.70 16.54 18.17
N PHE A 157 11.68 15.68 18.03
CA PHE A 157 11.57 14.87 16.83
C PHE A 157 10.35 15.40 16.07
N ASP A 158 10.62 16.16 15.02
CA ASP A 158 9.63 16.88 14.21
C ASP A 158 8.48 15.95 13.77
N ALA A 159 7.35 16.07 14.48
CA ALA A 159 6.14 15.29 14.29
C ALA A 159 5.51 15.51 12.90
N THR A 160 6.06 16.42 12.10
CA THR A 160 5.61 16.77 10.75
C THR A 160 6.07 15.76 9.71
N ASN A 161 7.20 15.09 9.94
CA ASN A 161 7.84 14.17 8.98
C ASN A 161 7.48 12.69 9.19
N SER A 162 7.14 12.29 10.42
CA SER A 162 6.72 10.91 10.74
C SER A 162 5.35 10.53 10.14
N ASN A 163 4.57 11.52 9.70
CA ASN A 163 3.26 11.30 9.08
C ASN A 163 3.35 11.07 7.57
N VAL A 164 4.50 11.34 6.93
CA VAL A 164 4.66 11.11 5.50
C VAL A 164 4.95 9.62 5.27
N LEU A 165 4.15 8.98 4.42
CA LEU A 165 4.36 7.61 3.97
C LEU A 165 4.46 7.57 2.46
N LEU A 166 5.25 6.62 1.95
CA LEU A 166 5.13 6.20 0.56
C LEU A 166 4.06 5.10 0.49
N GLN A 167 3.20 5.17 -0.52
CA GLN A 167 2.16 4.19 -0.77
C GLN A 167 2.24 3.71 -2.19
N SER A 168 2.38 2.39 -2.38
CA SER A 168 2.09 1.76 -3.68
C SER A 168 0.61 1.41 -3.70
N LEU A 169 -0.13 1.80 -4.75
CA LEU A 169 -1.50 1.34 -5.02
C LEU A 169 -1.47 0.35 -6.17
N GLU A 170 -1.95 -0.87 -5.92
CA GLU A 170 -2.04 -1.96 -6.92
C GLU A 170 -3.46 -2.52 -6.99
N GLU A 171 -3.86 -2.98 -8.17
CA GLU A 171 -5.06 -3.80 -8.34
C GLU A 171 -4.75 -5.26 -7.97
N ASN A 172 -5.62 -5.85 -7.16
CA ASN A 172 -5.50 -7.25 -6.77
C ASN A 172 -5.94 -8.15 -7.92
N HIS A 173 -4.96 -8.67 -8.65
CA HIS A 173 -5.16 -9.53 -9.81
C HIS A 173 -5.85 -10.88 -9.49
N GLN A 174 -5.96 -11.27 -8.21
CA GLN A 174 -6.68 -12.50 -7.83
C GLN A 174 -8.18 -12.44 -8.12
N GLN A 175 -8.80 -11.26 -8.21
CA GLN A 175 -10.21 -11.12 -8.58
C GLN A 175 -10.44 -10.72 -10.05
N SER A 176 -9.44 -10.17 -10.75
CA SER A 176 -9.57 -9.85 -12.17
C SER A 176 -9.68 -11.11 -13.05
N GLN A 177 -9.06 -12.22 -12.63
CA GLN A 177 -9.18 -13.52 -13.31
C GLN A 177 -10.60 -14.11 -13.26
N THR A 178 -11.44 -13.70 -12.29
CA THR A 178 -12.83 -14.14 -12.17
C THR A 178 -13.84 -13.29 -12.96
N GLN A 179 -13.40 -12.24 -13.67
CA GLN A 179 -14.28 -11.36 -14.45
C GLN A 179 -14.15 -11.53 -15.98
N GLN A 180 -13.40 -12.53 -16.47
CA GLN A 180 -13.40 -12.86 -17.90
C GLN A 180 -14.44 -13.97 -18.22
N ASP A 181 -15.56 -13.52 -18.77
CA ASP A 181 -16.63 -14.22 -19.53
C ASP A 181 -17.49 -15.35 -18.90
N PRO A 182 -18.81 -15.11 -18.69
CA PRO A 182 -19.81 -16.16 -18.60
C PRO A 182 -20.58 -16.44 -19.91
N HIS A 183 -20.25 -15.81 -21.04
CA HIS A 183 -21.00 -15.97 -22.30
C HIS A 183 -20.12 -16.28 -23.51
N HIS A 184 -19.52 -17.47 -23.56
CA HIS A 184 -19.05 -18.02 -24.83
C HIS A 184 -19.04 -19.55 -24.87
N LEU A 185 -20.21 -20.19 -24.72
CA LEU A 185 -20.40 -21.61 -25.06
C LEU A 185 -21.89 -21.88 -25.28
N GLU A 186 -22.41 -21.53 -26.46
CA GLU A 186 -23.46 -22.31 -27.11
C GLU A 186 -23.41 -21.99 -28.60
N LEU A 187 -22.99 -22.98 -29.39
CA LEU A 187 -23.49 -23.32 -30.73
C LEU A 187 -22.50 -24.29 -31.37
N SER A 188 -22.61 -25.55 -30.99
CA SER A 188 -22.22 -26.68 -31.83
C SER A 188 -22.97 -27.90 -31.33
N ASP A 189 -24.22 -28.02 -31.76
CA ASP A 189 -24.87 -29.31 -31.99
C ASP A 189 -26.15 -29.07 -32.80
N HIS A 190 -26.01 -29.02 -34.13
CA HIS A 190 -27.11 -29.42 -35.00
C HIS A 190 -26.68 -30.60 -35.85
N HIS A 191 -27.07 -31.76 -35.34
CA HIS A 191 -27.05 -33.04 -36.00
C HIS A 191 -28.12 -33.03 -37.11
N GLN A 192 -27.70 -33.03 -38.38
CA GLN A 192 -28.55 -33.52 -39.46
C GLN A 192 -27.83 -34.68 -40.15
N ASN A 193 -27.99 -35.85 -39.55
CA ASN A 193 -27.75 -37.12 -40.17
C ASN A 193 -29.02 -37.50 -40.95
N MET A 194 -28.98 -37.42 -42.27
CA MET A 194 -29.97 -38.04 -43.17
C MET A 194 -29.22 -38.56 -44.39
N GLN A 195 -28.70 -39.79 -44.28
CA GLN A 195 -28.48 -40.67 -45.41
C GLN A 195 -29.40 -41.90 -45.26
N ASP A 196 -30.13 -42.13 -46.35
CA ASP A 196 -30.67 -43.37 -46.89
C ASP A 196 -31.64 -44.24 -46.08
N SER A 197 -32.81 -44.47 -46.69
CA SER A 197 -33.38 -45.80 -47.01
C SER A 197 -34.76 -45.66 -47.67
N PRO A 198 -35.28 -46.68 -48.38
CA PRO A 198 -34.65 -47.54 -49.40
C PRO A 198 -35.29 -47.38 -50.79
#